data_AF-A0A1X7PBR6-F1
#
_entry.id   AF-A0A1X7PBR6-F1
#
_cell.length_a   1.000
_cell.length_b   1.000
_cell.length_c   1.000
_cell.angle_alpha   90.00
_cell.angle_beta   90.00
_cell.angle_gamma   90.00
#
_symmetry.space_group_name_H-M   'P 1'
#
loop_
_entity.id
_entity.type
_entity.pdbx_description
1 polymer ?
#
loop_
_entity_poly.entity_id
_entity_poly.type
_entity_poly.pdbx_seq_one_letter_code
_entity_poly.pdbx_strand_id
1 'polypeptide(L)' 'MEWLRDVTARSSAGEIAGVVVIVVASVVLLVSAVRIGAGDVLAAYGVLLGFTAGITGLGVHSASRQARFRREGR' A
#
# COMPACT_ATOMS: atom_id res chain seq x y z
N MET A 1 -22.28 3.10 5.14
CA MET A 1 -21.91 3.05 3.70
C MET A 1 -21.65 4.45 3.12
N GLU A 2 -22.37 5.48 3.56
CA GLU A 2 -22.23 6.87 3.09
C GLU A 2 -20.82 7.47 3.27
N TRP A 3 -20.20 7.21 4.43
CA TRP A 3 -18.82 7.65 4.72
C TRP A 3 -17.77 7.14 3.70
N LEU A 4 -17.99 5.96 3.12
CA LEU A 4 -17.04 5.29 2.24
C LEU A 4 -17.14 5.87 0.85
N ARG A 5 -18.37 6.21 0.43
CA ARG A 5 -18.63 6.98 -0.80
C ARG A 5 -17.93 8.34 -0.75
N ASP A 6 -18.07 9.04 0.36
CA ASP A 6 -17.44 10.35 0.57
C ASP A 6 -15.90 10.31 0.53
N VAL A 7 -15.30 9.27 1.09
CA VAL A 7 -13.83 9.05 1.02
C VAL A 7 -13.42 8.75 -0.42
N THR A 8 -14.12 7.84 -1.11
CA THR A 8 -13.81 7.50 -2.50
C THR A 8 -14.06 8.63 -3.48
N ALA A 9 -15.02 9.52 -3.21
CA ALA A 9 -15.32 10.68 -4.04
C ALA A 9 -14.25 11.76 -3.93
N ARG A 10 -13.58 11.86 -2.78
CA ARG A 10 -12.49 12.81 -2.55
C ARG A 10 -11.14 12.26 -2.98
N SER A 11 -10.89 10.96 -2.86
CA SER A 11 -9.61 10.34 -3.20
C SER A 11 -9.48 9.97 -4.67
N SER A 12 -8.29 10.17 -5.24
CA SER A 12 -7.98 9.65 -6.57
C SER A 12 -7.86 8.13 -6.58
N ALA A 13 -8.12 7.49 -7.72
CA ALA A 13 -7.97 6.04 -7.87
C ALA A 13 -6.57 5.55 -7.50
N GLY A 14 -5.53 6.35 -7.79
CA GLY A 14 -4.15 6.04 -7.43
C GLY A 14 -3.86 6.17 -5.93
N GLU A 15 -4.52 7.08 -5.21
CA GLU A 15 -4.44 7.13 -3.74
C GLU A 15 -5.00 5.85 -3.10
N ILE A 16 -6.15 5.38 -3.60
CA ILE A 16 -6.79 4.15 -3.12
C ILE A 16 -5.94 2.93 -3.46
N ALA A 17 -5.51 2.80 -4.71
CA ALA A 17 -4.66 1.70 -5.15
C ALA A 17 -3.37 1.63 -4.34
N GLY A 18 -2.71 2.78 -4.09
CA GLY A 18 -1.53 2.85 -3.25
C GLY A 18 -1.77 2.35 -1.82
N VAL A 19 -2.87 2.75 -1.18
CA VAL A 19 -3.25 2.24 0.15
C VAL A 19 -3.50 0.74 0.14
N VAL A 20 -4.22 0.23 -0.85
CA VAL A 20 -4.49 -1.22 -0.97
C VAL A 20 -3.18 -2.00 -1.09
N VAL A 21 -2.24 -1.54 -1.92
CA VAL A 21 -0.92 -2.16 -2.06
C VAL A 21 -0.15 -2.16 -0.74
N ILE A 22 -0.18 -1.04 0.00
CA ILE A 22 0.47 -0.95 1.32
C ILE A 22 -0.13 -1.98 2.30
N VAL A 23 -1.45 -2.08 2.37
CA VAL A 23 -2.12 -3.03 3.27
C VAL A 23 -1.74 -4.46 2.94
N VAL A 24 -1.77 -4.84 1.65
CA VAL A 24 -1.37 -6.18 1.20
C VAL A 24 0.10 -6.43 1.51
N ALA A 25 0.99 -5.48 1.24
CA ALA A 25 2.40 -5.55 1.57
C ALA A 25 2.65 -5.76 3.07
N SER A 26 1.92 -5.05 3.94
CA SER A 26 2.01 -5.23 5.40
C SER A 26 1.60 -6.64 5.83
N VAL A 27 0.54 -7.21 5.25
CA VAL A 27 0.14 -8.59 5.53
C VAL A 27 1.23 -9.57 5.09
N VAL A 28 1.79 -9.40 3.89
CA VAL A 28 2.90 -10.24 3.40
C VAL A 28 4.10 -10.17 4.35
N LEU A 29 4.46 -8.98 4.83
CA LEU A 29 5.56 -8.80 5.79
C LEU A 29 5.30 -9.54 7.11
N LEU A 30 4.09 -9.42 7.67
CA LEU A 30 3.72 -10.11 8.91
C LEU A 30 3.77 -11.62 8.76
N VAL A 31 3.18 -12.16 7.68
CA VAL A 31 3.19 -13.59 7.41
C VAL A 31 4.62 -14.10 7.21
N SER A 32 5.43 -13.36 6.45
CA SER A 32 6.83 -13.74 6.20
C SER A 32 7.64 -13.75 7.49
N ALA A 33 7.48 -12.76 8.36
CA ALA A 33 8.16 -12.71 9.65
C ALA A 33 7.83 -13.93 10.54
N VAL A 34 6.56 -14.31 10.62
CA VAL A 34 6.13 -15.51 11.36
C VAL A 34 6.76 -16.78 10.77
N ARG A 35 6.80 -16.90 9.44
CA ARG A 35 7.38 -18.08 8.78
C ARG A 35 8.90 -18.19 8.95
N ILE A 36 9.62 -17.07 8.91
CA ILE A 36 11.05 -17.04 9.22
C ILE A 36 11.29 -17.53 10.65
N GLY A 37 10.47 -17.07 11.61
CA GLY A 37 10.53 -17.55 13.00
C GLY A 37 10.26 -19.04 13.16
N ALA A 38 9.51 -19.64 12.23
CA ALA A 38 9.25 -21.08 12.15
C ALA A 38 10.32 -21.88 11.39
N GLY A 39 11.41 -21.24 10.93
CA GLY A 39 12.52 -21.89 10.24
C GLY A 39 12.41 -21.96 8.71
N ASP A 40 11.39 -21.33 8.12
CA ASP A 40 11.22 -21.27 6.66
C ASP A 40 12.09 -20.14 6.06
N VAL A 41 13.30 -20.49 5.65
CA VAL A 41 14.28 -19.53 5.11
C VAL A 41 13.80 -18.87 3.81
N LEU A 42 12.98 -19.57 3.01
CA LEU A 42 12.46 -19.01 1.75
C LEU A 42 11.46 -17.87 2.00
N ALA A 43 10.90 -17.76 3.21
CA ALA A 43 10.05 -16.63 3.57
C ALA A 43 10.80 -15.28 3.58
N ALA A 44 12.14 -15.26 3.57
CA ALA A 44 12.93 -14.04 3.36
C ALA A 44 12.60 -13.33 2.03
N TYR A 45 12.26 -14.08 0.97
CA TYR A 45 11.80 -13.48 -0.30
C TYR A 45 10.48 -12.74 -0.14
N GLY A 46 9.58 -13.24 0.72
CA GLY A 46 8.34 -12.56 1.05
C GLY A 46 8.58 -11.22 1.74
N VAL A 47 9.62 -11.12 2.59
CA VAL A 47 10.02 -9.84 3.19
C VAL A 47 10.49 -8.84 2.13
N LEU A 48 11.35 -9.29 1.20
CA LEU A 48 11.84 -8.43 0.12
C LEU A 48 10.68 -7.93 -0.76
N LEU A 49 9.82 -8.85 -1.21
CA LEU A 49 8.67 -8.51 -2.04
C LEU A 49 7.68 -7.59 -1.32
N GLY A 50 7.35 -7.90 -0.06
CA GLY A 50 6.47 -7.08 0.76
C GLY A 50 7.03 -5.68 0.97
N PHE A 51 8.32 -5.56 1.28
CA PHE A 51 8.96 -4.26 1.45
C PHE A 51 8.95 -3.43 0.16
N THR A 52 9.40 -4.03 -0.96
CA THR A 52 9.39 -3.36 -2.27
C THR A 52 7.98 -2.92 -2.66
N ALA A 53 6.99 -3.81 -2.55
CA ALA A 53 5.60 -3.47 -2.85
C ALA A 53 5.07 -2.36 -1.93
N GLY A 54 5.40 -2.37 -0.64
CA GLY A 54 5.01 -1.34 0.31
C GLY A 54 5.57 0.04 -0.05
N ILE A 55 6.86 0.13 -0.39
CA ILE A 55 7.48 1.39 -0.85
C ILE A 55 6.87 1.85 -2.18
N THR A 56 6.63 0.94 -3.12
CA THR A 56 5.94 1.27 -4.38
C THR A 56 4.52 1.80 -4.11
N GLY A 57 3.76 1.16 -3.24
CA GLY A 57 2.41 1.60 -2.85
C GLY A 57 2.39 3.00 -2.24
N LEU A 58 3.36 3.30 -1.36
CA LEU A 58 3.57 4.65 -0.79
C LEU A 58 3.88 5.69 -1.87
N GLY A 59 4.74 5.32 -2.84
CA GLY A 59 5.07 6.18 -3.98
C GLY A 59 3.85 6.49 -4.83
N VAL A 60 3.08 5.45 -5.20
CA VAL A 60 1.84 5.60 -5.99
C VAL A 60 0.83 6.46 -5.24
N HIS A 61 0.62 6.20 -3.95
CA HIS A 61 -0.31 6.99 -3.13
C HIS A 61 0.10 8.46 -3.11
N SER A 62 1.37 8.74 -2.80
CA SER A 62 1.88 10.10 -2.66
C SER A 62 1.88 10.88 -3.98
N ALA A 63 2.30 10.23 -5.07
CA ALA A 63 2.30 10.84 -6.40
C ALA A 63 0.88 11.18 -6.86
N SER A 64 -0.07 10.28 -6.61
CA SER A 64 -1.49 10.48 -6.98
C SER A 64 -2.12 11.60 -6.15
N ARG A 65 -1.81 11.65 -4.85
CA ARG A 65 -2.26 12.73 -3.94
C ARG A 65 -1.76 14.10 -4.40
N GLN A 66 -0.48 14.19 -4.77
CA GLN A 66 0.10 15.43 -5.31
C GLN A 66 -0.53 15.80 -6.66
N ALA A 67 -0.76 14.82 -7.55
CA ALA A 67 -1.41 15.07 -8.83
C ALA A 67 -2.85 15.59 -8.65
N ARG A 68 -3.59 15.08 -7.65
CA ARG A 68 -4.92 15.59 -7.30
C ARG A 68 -4.85 17.03 -6.82
N PHE A 69 -3.97 17.36 -5.87
CA PHE A 69 -3.84 18.73 -5.35
C PHE A 69 -3.53 19.74 -6.47
N ARG A 70 -2.60 19.39 -7.37
CA ARG A 70 -2.30 20.20 -8.57
C ARG A 70 -3.53 20.46 -9.44
N ARG A 71 -4.47 19.52 -9.54
CA ARG A 71 -5.74 19.68 -10.28
C ARG A 71 -6.76 20.53 -9.52
N GLU A 72 -6.75 20.45 -8.19
CA GLU A 72 -7.60 21.25 -7.31
C GLU A 72 -7.10 22.70 -7.13
N GLY A 73 -5.94 23.06 -7.70
CA GLY A 73 -5.33 24.38 -7.54
C GLY A 73 -4.79 24.63 -6.13
N ARG A 74 -4.42 23.55 -5.42
CA ARG A 74 -3.86 23.55 -4.06
C ARG A 74 -2.50 22.86 -4.05
#